data_AF-A0A6I8P0X9-F1
#
_entry.id   AF-A0A6I8P0X9-F1
#
_cell.length_a   1.000
_cell.length_b   1.000
_cell.length_c   1.000
_cell.angle_alpha   90.00
_cell.angle_beta   90.00
_cell.angle_gamma   90.00
#
_symmetry.space_group_name_H-M   'P 1'
#
loop_
_entity.id
_entity.type
_entity.pdbx_description
1 polymer ?
#
loop_
_entity_poly.entity_id
_entity_poly.type
_entity_poly.pdbx_seq_one_letter_code
_entity_poly.pdbx_strand_id
1 'polypeptide(L)'
;MGSPKIMSLILALHLLQGVRTSMIELKNNGYEGIVIAINPQIPEDAKIIQQIKDMVNDASSYLFTATKKMFYFKNVAVLIPETWSDKPEYSVSKRESYKTADVKVAEPSPTHGDNPYTQQTGRCGEPGEYIHFTPKFLAGDLLKEHGPLGRVFVHEWAHLRWGVFNEYSDEQPFYMSNDGNPEATRCSLDILGSYKKEVCQGNSCSNRLCKVDWKTQMFEEGCKFILDEDQFETASIMYQSSIDSVVEFCSAHNHNVDAPTPHNRMCNLRSTWDVIKDSADFKNSKPMTGQPPKPVFSLLKSIIRRVCLVLDKSGSMDKDRLNRMNQAAKLFLLQIIEKGSWVGMVVFDSKAVIQNALIQIVSEDDRNQLIKKLPSTAGGGTSICSGVRAAFQAIKQKFQTTDGSEIVLLTDGEDSTISSCFEEVKQSGATIHTVALGASAAKELEQLSVCDPRGREDKVFNPHFTDEQTEARKSNNNDGVC
;
A
#
# COMPACT_ATOMS: atom_id res chain seq x y z
N MET A 1 -12.68 33.20 8.77
CA MET A 1 -13.83 32.33 8.45
C MET A 1 -13.61 31.80 7.04
N GLY A 2 -13.13 30.57 6.91
CA GLY A 2 -12.81 29.96 5.61
C GLY A 2 -14.09 29.69 4.82
N SER A 3 -14.07 30.02 3.53
CA SER A 3 -15.21 29.81 2.62
C SER A 3 -15.58 28.32 2.57
N PRO A 4 -16.87 27.94 2.68
CA PRO A 4 -17.33 26.55 2.61
C PRO A 4 -16.94 25.85 1.28
N LYS A 5 -16.60 26.62 0.24
CA LYS A 5 -16.12 26.11 -1.06
C LYS A 5 -14.67 25.59 -1.03
N ILE A 6 -13.82 26.13 -0.15
CA ILE A 6 -12.43 25.66 0.04
C ILE A 6 -12.42 24.28 0.69
N MET A 7 -13.37 24.01 1.59
CA MET A 7 -13.54 22.72 2.24
C MET A 7 -13.92 21.62 1.25
N SER A 8 -14.68 21.94 0.20
CA SER A 8 -15.14 20.97 -0.82
C SER A 8 -14.06 20.61 -1.85
N LEU A 9 -13.17 21.55 -2.20
CA LEU A 9 -11.99 21.25 -3.03
C LEU A 9 -10.98 20.39 -2.25
N ILE A 10 -10.81 20.68 -0.97
CA ILE A 10 -10.05 19.83 -0.05
C ILE A 10 -10.71 18.45 0.06
N LEU A 11 -12.03 18.34 0.14
CA LEU A 11 -12.74 17.05 0.19
C LEU A 11 -12.61 16.25 -1.12
N ALA A 12 -12.74 16.89 -2.29
CA ALA A 12 -12.55 16.26 -3.60
C ALA A 12 -11.08 15.87 -3.86
N LEU A 13 -10.13 16.68 -3.38
CA LEU A 13 -8.71 16.31 -3.37
C LEU A 13 -8.32 15.39 -2.22
N HIS A 14 -9.10 15.25 -1.16
CA HIS A 14 -8.98 14.18 -0.15
C HIS A 14 -9.65 12.89 -0.61
N LEU A 15 -10.49 12.96 -1.65
CA LEU A 15 -10.97 11.81 -2.42
C LEU A 15 -9.96 11.43 -3.53
N LEU A 16 -9.08 12.35 -3.97
CA LEU A 16 -7.93 12.10 -4.88
C LEU A 16 -6.60 11.84 -4.16
N GLN A 17 -6.42 12.32 -2.93
CA GLN A 17 -5.59 11.63 -1.96
C GLN A 17 -6.34 10.33 -1.78
N GLY A 18 -5.88 9.25 -2.39
CA GLY A 18 -6.32 7.96 -1.93
C GLY A 18 -6.14 7.99 -0.41
N VAL A 19 -7.26 8.02 0.33
CA VAL A 19 -7.35 7.24 1.57
C VAL A 19 -6.55 5.99 1.22
N ARG A 20 -5.43 5.73 1.90
CA ARG A 20 -4.54 4.60 1.60
C ARG A 20 -5.43 3.36 1.56
N THR A 21 -5.92 3.04 0.38
CA THR A 21 -6.90 2.01 0.15
C THR A 21 -6.01 0.95 -0.40
N SER A 22 -5.49 0.15 0.53
CA SER A 22 -4.90 -1.13 0.18
C SER A 22 -5.78 -1.76 -0.89
N MET A 23 -5.16 -2.23 -1.96
CA MET A 23 -5.87 -2.87 -3.07
C MET A 23 -6.33 -4.29 -2.70
N ILE A 24 -6.12 -4.70 -1.43
CA ILE A 24 -6.47 -6.02 -0.93
C ILE A 24 -7.99 -6.21 -0.91
N GLU A 25 -8.44 -7.09 -1.80
CA GLU A 25 -9.82 -7.58 -1.85
C GLU A 25 -9.85 -9.07 -1.51
N LEU A 26 -10.92 -9.51 -0.87
CA LEU A 26 -11.17 -10.92 -0.63
C LEU A 26 -12.23 -11.41 -1.63
N LYS A 27 -11.85 -12.31 -2.53
CA LYS A 27 -12.76 -12.90 -3.53
C LYS A 27 -12.70 -14.41 -3.48
N ASN A 28 -13.85 -15.03 -3.21
CA ASN A 28 -13.98 -16.48 -3.10
C ASN A 28 -12.87 -17.07 -2.21
N ASN A 29 -12.75 -16.56 -0.97
CA ASN A 29 -11.78 -17.00 0.04
C ASN A 29 -10.31 -16.67 -0.26
N GLY A 30 -9.97 -16.16 -1.45
CA GLY A 30 -8.62 -15.78 -1.83
C GLY A 30 -8.38 -14.28 -1.77
N TYR A 31 -7.32 -13.86 -1.09
CA TYR A 31 -6.88 -12.46 -1.11
C TYR A 31 -6.22 -12.12 -2.45
N GLU A 32 -6.68 -11.04 -3.08
CA GLU A 32 -6.17 -10.48 -4.33
C GLU A 32 -5.73 -9.03 -4.11
N GLY A 33 -4.88 -8.52 -5.01
CA GLY A 33 -4.44 -7.11 -4.97
C GLY A 33 -3.37 -6.80 -3.93
N ILE A 34 -2.69 -7.83 -3.41
CA ILE A 34 -1.58 -7.67 -2.47
C ILE A 34 -0.33 -7.18 -3.22
N VAL A 35 0.31 -6.14 -2.71
CA VAL A 35 1.55 -5.58 -3.29
C VAL A 35 2.71 -5.74 -2.30
N ILE A 36 3.73 -6.49 -2.72
CA ILE A 36 5.02 -6.62 -2.03
C ILE A 36 6.04 -5.81 -2.81
N ALA A 37 6.51 -4.69 -2.27
CA ALA A 37 7.41 -3.78 -2.96
C ALA A 37 8.84 -3.82 -2.40
N ILE A 38 9.81 -3.96 -3.29
CA ILE A 38 11.24 -3.90 -2.96
C ILE A 38 11.70 -2.44 -3.06
N ASN A 39 12.33 -1.93 -2.00
CA ASN A 39 12.80 -0.55 -1.95
C ASN A 39 13.93 -0.33 -2.99
N PRO A 40 13.95 0.80 -3.71
CA PRO A 40 15.01 1.11 -4.67
C PRO A 40 16.44 1.13 -4.14
N GLN A 41 16.63 1.29 -2.82
CA GLN A 41 17.94 1.22 -2.17
C GLN A 41 18.46 -0.21 -2.00
N ILE A 42 17.61 -1.23 -2.16
CA ILE A 42 18.03 -2.62 -2.04
C ILE A 42 18.79 -3.02 -3.32
N PRO A 43 20.05 -3.47 -3.22
CA PRO A 43 20.80 -3.94 -4.37
C PRO A 43 20.10 -5.09 -5.09
N GLU A 44 20.30 -5.18 -6.41
CA GLU A 44 19.70 -6.26 -7.21
C GLU A 44 20.24 -7.63 -6.80
N ASP A 45 19.34 -8.47 -6.26
CA ASP A 45 19.58 -9.89 -6.03
C ASP A 45 18.37 -10.69 -6.51
N ALA A 46 18.60 -11.55 -7.51
CA ALA A 46 17.57 -12.40 -8.10
C ALA A 46 16.92 -13.35 -7.07
N LYS A 47 17.59 -13.66 -5.95
CA LYS A 47 17.07 -14.54 -4.90
C LYS A 47 15.89 -13.91 -4.15
N ILE A 48 15.87 -12.58 -3.98
CA ILE A 48 14.82 -11.89 -3.21
C ILE A 48 13.44 -12.18 -3.80
N ILE A 49 13.30 -12.12 -5.12
CA ILE A 49 12.00 -12.41 -5.79
C ILE A 49 11.56 -13.85 -5.51
N GLN A 50 12.50 -14.81 -5.54
CA GLN A 50 12.18 -16.21 -5.27
C GLN A 50 11.85 -16.44 -3.79
N GLN A 51 12.60 -15.84 -2.87
CA GLN A 51 12.34 -15.91 -1.42
C GLN A 51 10.97 -15.35 -1.05
N ILE A 52 10.57 -14.23 -1.67
CA ILE A 52 9.21 -13.68 -1.51
C ILE A 52 8.17 -14.69 -1.98
N LYS A 53 8.35 -15.31 -3.15
CA LYS A 53 7.41 -16.30 -3.69
C LYS A 53 7.30 -17.51 -2.77
N ASP A 54 8.42 -18.04 -2.29
CA ASP A 54 8.46 -19.21 -1.42
C ASP A 54 7.77 -18.92 -0.08
N MET A 55 8.10 -17.80 0.56
CA MET A 55 7.43 -17.33 1.77
C MET A 55 5.91 -17.21 1.60
N VAL A 56 5.45 -16.58 0.52
CA VAL A 56 4.00 -16.39 0.28
C VAL A 56 3.29 -17.71 -0.02
N ASN A 57 3.93 -18.64 -0.73
CA ASN A 57 3.38 -19.99 -0.96
C ASN A 57 3.17 -20.75 0.36
N ASP A 58 4.18 -20.74 1.23
CA ASP A 58 4.13 -21.40 2.54
C ASP A 58 3.09 -20.74 3.44
N ALA A 59 3.08 -19.40 3.47
CA ALA A 59 2.12 -18.61 4.22
C ALA A 59 0.68 -18.86 3.77
N SER A 60 0.44 -19.02 2.46
CA SER A 60 -0.89 -19.29 1.92
C SER A 60 -1.46 -20.61 2.45
N SER A 61 -0.61 -21.64 2.48
CA SER A 61 -0.98 -22.96 3.01
C SER A 61 -1.20 -22.93 4.53
N TYR A 62 -0.35 -22.20 5.25
CA TYR A 62 -0.46 -22.05 6.69
C TYR A 62 -1.70 -21.23 7.09
N LEU A 63 -1.93 -20.08 6.45
CA LEU A 63 -3.10 -19.22 6.67
C LEU A 63 -4.40 -20.01 6.46
N PHE A 64 -4.46 -20.83 5.41
CA PHE A 64 -5.62 -21.67 5.13
C PHE A 64 -5.91 -22.64 6.28
N THR A 65 -4.86 -23.25 6.85
CA THR A 65 -5.00 -24.14 8.01
C THR A 65 -5.43 -23.36 9.25
N ALA A 66 -4.71 -22.29 9.60
CA ALA A 66 -4.94 -21.47 10.79
C ALA A 66 -6.31 -20.79 10.81
N THR A 67 -6.87 -20.52 9.64
CA THR A 67 -8.19 -19.92 9.48
C THR A 67 -9.31 -20.94 9.30
N LYS A 68 -9.07 -22.22 9.61
CA LYS A 68 -10.06 -23.31 9.51
C LYS A 68 -10.62 -23.44 8.09
N LYS A 69 -9.71 -23.43 7.10
CA LYS A 69 -9.98 -23.54 5.65
C LYS A 69 -10.73 -22.35 5.06
N MET A 70 -10.57 -21.17 5.66
CA MET A 70 -11.28 -19.95 5.21
C MET A 70 -10.47 -19.13 4.23
N PHE A 71 -9.18 -18.87 4.45
CA PHE A 71 -8.47 -17.86 3.67
C PHE A 71 -7.13 -18.33 3.12
N TYR A 72 -6.78 -17.83 1.95
CA TYR A 72 -5.49 -18.10 1.32
C TYR A 72 -5.05 -16.88 0.48
N PHE A 73 -3.77 -16.83 0.10
CA PHE A 73 -3.25 -15.81 -0.81
C PHE A 73 -3.44 -16.25 -2.26
N LYS A 74 -4.11 -15.43 -3.08
CA LYS A 74 -4.47 -15.78 -4.46
C LYS A 74 -3.63 -15.02 -5.48
N ASN A 75 -3.70 -13.69 -5.51
CA ASN A 75 -2.96 -12.87 -6.47
C ASN A 75 -2.04 -11.90 -5.74
N VAL A 76 -0.73 -12.00 -5.99
CA VAL A 76 0.29 -11.17 -5.35
C VAL A 76 1.18 -10.50 -6.40
N ALA A 77 1.27 -9.18 -6.34
CA ALA A 77 2.18 -8.40 -7.17
C ALA A 77 3.49 -8.16 -6.43
N VAL A 78 4.61 -8.51 -7.07
CA VAL A 78 5.95 -8.13 -6.60
C VAL A 78 6.38 -6.90 -7.39
N LEU A 79 6.47 -5.76 -6.72
CA LEU A 79 6.91 -4.51 -7.30
C LEU A 79 8.44 -4.39 -7.20
N ILE A 80 9.10 -4.53 -8.35
CA ILE A 80 10.54 -4.47 -8.55
C ILE A 80 10.94 -3.01 -8.77
N PRO A 81 11.93 -2.47 -8.04
CA PRO A 81 12.30 -1.07 -8.14
C PRO A 81 12.91 -0.75 -9.49
N GLU A 82 12.79 0.51 -9.90
CA GLU A 82 13.35 1.06 -11.13
C GLU A 82 14.89 0.92 -11.21
N THR A 83 15.57 0.81 -10.07
CA THR A 83 17.03 0.67 -9.97
C THR A 83 17.56 -0.68 -10.41
N TRP A 84 16.71 -1.72 -10.44
CA TRP A 84 17.10 -3.04 -10.93
C TRP A 84 17.12 -3.08 -12.46
N SER A 85 17.75 -4.08 -13.06
CA SER A 85 17.74 -4.27 -14.51
C SER A 85 16.36 -4.72 -15.01
N ASP A 86 15.99 -4.36 -16.23
CA ASP A 86 14.75 -4.84 -16.87
C ASP A 86 14.88 -6.30 -17.30
N LYS A 87 13.79 -7.07 -17.19
CA LYS A 87 13.71 -8.46 -17.66
C LYS A 87 12.41 -8.70 -18.45
N PRO A 88 12.40 -9.62 -19.44
CA PRO A 88 11.24 -9.86 -20.29
C PRO A 88 9.96 -10.26 -19.54
N GLU A 89 10.10 -10.91 -18.39
CA GLU A 89 8.99 -11.33 -17.53
C GLU A 89 8.39 -10.19 -16.69
N TYR A 90 8.99 -9.01 -16.68
CA TYR A 90 8.49 -7.86 -15.93
C TYR A 90 7.49 -7.07 -16.76
N SER A 91 6.31 -6.84 -16.19
CA SER A 91 5.31 -5.92 -16.76
C SER A 91 5.41 -4.55 -16.10
N VAL A 92 4.99 -3.49 -16.79
CA VAL A 92 4.99 -2.14 -16.23
C VAL A 92 3.90 -2.02 -15.15
N SER A 93 4.27 -1.49 -13.98
CA SER A 93 3.32 -1.12 -12.93
C SER A 93 2.35 -0.05 -13.41
N LYS A 94 1.08 -0.16 -13.01
CA LYS A 94 0.04 0.79 -13.44
C LYS A 94 -0.50 1.60 -12.27
N ARG A 95 -0.71 0.94 -11.12
CA ARG A 95 -1.30 1.54 -9.91
C ARG A 95 -0.44 1.30 -8.67
N GLU A 96 0.39 0.27 -8.73
CA GLU A 96 1.24 -0.19 -7.65
C GLU A 96 2.38 0.79 -7.43
N SER A 97 2.58 1.20 -6.17
CA SER A 97 3.68 2.08 -5.77
C SER A 97 4.30 1.57 -4.47
N TYR A 98 5.58 1.87 -4.27
CA TYR A 98 6.26 1.53 -3.01
C TYR A 98 5.58 2.20 -1.80
N LYS A 99 5.05 3.43 -1.97
CA LYS A 99 4.40 4.20 -0.90
C LYS A 99 3.13 3.53 -0.37
N THR A 100 2.36 2.90 -1.26
CA THR A 100 1.06 2.28 -0.97
C THR A 100 1.12 0.76 -0.88
N ALA A 101 2.32 0.16 -0.93
CA ALA A 101 2.50 -1.29 -0.84
C ALA A 101 2.13 -1.82 0.55
N ASP A 102 1.50 -2.99 0.58
CA ASP A 102 1.06 -3.68 1.79
C ASP A 102 2.24 -4.31 2.54
N VAL A 103 3.26 -4.76 1.78
CA VAL A 103 4.51 -5.30 2.32
C VAL A 103 5.69 -4.57 1.68
N LYS A 104 6.64 -4.13 2.50
CA LYS A 104 7.82 -3.39 2.07
C LYS A 104 9.07 -4.18 2.42
N VAL A 105 9.88 -4.49 1.41
CA VAL A 105 11.21 -5.07 1.57
C VAL A 105 12.22 -3.93 1.51
N ALA A 106 12.87 -3.64 2.63
CA ALA A 106 13.77 -2.48 2.75
C ALA A 106 14.94 -2.76 3.69
N GLU A 107 15.80 -1.75 3.86
CA GLU A 107 16.90 -1.80 4.81
C GLU A 107 16.39 -1.93 6.26
N PRO A 108 17.24 -2.38 7.21
CA PRO A 108 16.87 -2.48 8.61
C PRO A 108 16.25 -1.20 9.16
N SER A 109 15.14 -1.34 9.88
CA SER A 109 14.46 -0.20 10.51
C SER A 109 15.30 0.33 11.69
N PRO A 110 15.36 1.65 11.92
CA PRO A 110 16.08 2.21 13.07
C PRO A 110 15.61 1.67 14.43
N THR A 111 14.33 1.32 14.56
CA THR A 111 13.73 0.85 15.81
C THR A 111 13.66 -0.67 15.93
N HIS A 112 13.47 -1.38 14.81
CA HIS A 112 13.27 -2.84 14.81
C HIS A 112 14.45 -3.63 14.25
N GLY A 113 15.46 -2.97 13.67
CA GLY A 113 16.57 -3.61 12.99
C GLY A 113 16.07 -4.49 11.84
N ASP A 114 16.56 -5.73 11.79
CA ASP A 114 16.14 -6.74 10.83
C ASP A 114 14.85 -7.47 11.20
N ASN A 115 14.26 -7.19 12.37
CA ASN A 115 13.07 -7.91 12.80
C ASN A 115 11.87 -7.59 11.89
N PRO A 116 11.10 -8.61 11.50
CA PRO A 116 9.82 -8.41 10.83
C PRO A 116 8.86 -7.65 11.76
N TYR A 117 8.07 -6.73 11.21
CA TYR A 117 7.03 -6.05 11.97
C TYR A 117 5.95 -5.48 11.05
N THR A 118 4.78 -5.23 11.64
CA THR A 118 3.68 -4.49 11.02
C THR A 118 3.57 -3.11 11.66
N GLN A 119 3.58 -2.07 10.82
CA GLN A 119 3.24 -0.73 11.28
C GLN A 119 1.73 -0.68 11.55
N GLN A 120 1.34 -0.77 12.81
CA GLN A 120 -0.05 -0.78 13.25
C GLN A 120 -0.31 0.40 14.19
N THR A 121 -1.08 1.39 13.72
CA THR A 121 -1.46 2.61 14.46
C THR A 121 -2.94 2.64 14.83
N GLY A 122 -3.73 1.70 14.29
CA GLY A 122 -5.16 1.55 14.52
C GLY A 122 -5.50 0.85 15.84
N ARG A 123 -6.80 0.78 16.12
CA ARG A 123 -7.38 0.08 17.26
C ARG A 123 -7.59 -1.40 16.96
N CYS A 124 -8.03 -2.15 17.97
CA CYS A 124 -8.43 -3.53 17.78
C CYS A 124 -9.48 -3.68 16.67
N GLY A 125 -9.22 -4.58 15.72
CA GLY A 125 -10.09 -4.80 14.57
C GLY A 125 -9.85 -3.85 13.39
N GLU A 126 -8.98 -2.84 13.54
CA GLU A 126 -8.65 -1.90 12.48
C GLU A 126 -7.37 -2.34 11.72
N PRO A 127 -7.38 -2.35 10.38
CA PRO A 127 -6.21 -2.73 9.60
C PRO A 127 -4.98 -1.89 9.90
N GLY A 128 -3.81 -2.51 9.82
CA GLY A 128 -2.51 -1.85 9.90
C GLY A 128 -2.15 -1.11 8.61
N GLU A 129 -1.01 -0.43 8.61
CA GLU A 129 -0.56 0.38 7.49
C GLU A 129 0.27 -0.39 6.46
N TYR A 130 1.26 -1.17 6.91
CA TYR A 130 2.11 -2.01 6.07
C TYR A 130 2.94 -2.99 6.93
N ILE A 131 3.37 -4.09 6.31
CA ILE A 131 4.36 -5.02 6.85
C ILE A 131 5.75 -4.62 6.34
N HIS A 132 6.77 -4.74 7.19
CA HIS A 132 8.15 -4.44 6.85
C HIS A 132 9.03 -5.69 7.02
N PHE A 133 9.75 -6.02 5.96
CA PHE A 133 10.74 -7.11 5.93
C PHE A 133 12.09 -6.61 5.42
N THR A 134 13.16 -7.30 5.80
CA THR A 134 14.50 -7.04 5.26
C THR A 134 14.97 -8.18 4.36
N PRO A 135 15.92 -7.94 3.44
CA PRO A 135 16.56 -9.01 2.68
C PRO A 135 17.16 -10.11 3.57
N LYS A 136 17.65 -9.73 4.77
CA LYS A 136 18.22 -10.68 5.74
C LYS A 136 17.15 -11.61 6.32
N PHE A 137 15.98 -11.09 6.66
CA PHE A 137 14.83 -11.91 7.04
C PHE A 137 14.42 -12.87 5.91
N LEU A 138 14.31 -12.37 4.68
CA LEU A 138 13.95 -13.17 3.51
C LEU A 138 14.99 -14.25 3.16
N ALA A 139 16.26 -14.02 3.52
CA ALA A 139 17.33 -14.99 3.37
C ALA A 139 17.26 -16.15 4.37
N GLY A 140 16.42 -16.05 5.41
CA GLY A 140 16.27 -17.07 6.45
C GLY A 140 17.27 -16.93 7.59
N ASP A 141 18.02 -15.84 7.67
CA ASP A 141 19.05 -15.64 8.70
C ASP A 141 18.44 -15.55 10.11
N LEU A 142 17.15 -15.19 10.22
CA LEU A 142 16.42 -15.08 11.48
C LEU A 142 15.50 -16.28 11.77
N LEU A 143 15.62 -17.38 11.03
CA LEU A 143 14.79 -18.59 11.20
C LEU A 143 14.84 -19.15 12.63
N LYS A 144 15.99 -19.07 13.30
CA LYS A 144 16.14 -19.56 14.68
C LYS A 144 15.37 -18.72 15.71
N GLU A 145 15.18 -17.44 15.42
CA GLU A 145 14.55 -16.49 16.33
C GLU A 145 13.03 -16.48 16.11
N HIS A 146 12.58 -16.41 14.85
CA HIS A 146 11.17 -16.21 14.51
C HIS A 146 10.46 -17.45 13.95
N GLY A 147 11.22 -18.47 13.54
CA GLY A 147 10.69 -19.66 12.88
C GLY A 147 10.47 -19.46 11.36
N PRO A 148 9.73 -20.38 10.71
CA PRO A 148 9.51 -20.37 9.27
C PRO A 148 8.89 -19.07 8.75
N LEU A 149 9.46 -18.50 7.68
CA LEU A 149 9.05 -17.21 7.09
C LEU A 149 7.56 -17.14 6.77
N GLY A 150 6.97 -18.23 6.27
CA GLY A 150 5.55 -18.27 5.95
C GLY A 150 4.64 -18.09 7.18
N ARG A 151 5.04 -18.61 8.34
CA ARG A 151 4.31 -18.45 9.61
C ARG A 151 4.44 -17.03 10.14
N VAL A 152 5.65 -16.47 10.08
CA VAL A 152 5.90 -15.07 10.42
C VAL A 152 5.10 -14.14 9.52
N PHE A 153 5.00 -14.42 8.22
CA PHE A 153 4.17 -13.62 7.33
C PHE A 153 2.69 -13.69 7.70
N VAL A 154 2.17 -14.83 8.15
CA VAL A 154 0.79 -14.95 8.65
C VAL A 154 0.58 -14.20 9.98
N HIS A 155 1.57 -14.22 10.86
CA HIS A 155 1.56 -13.43 12.09
C HIS A 155 1.44 -11.92 11.78
N GLU A 156 2.32 -11.41 10.93
CA GLU A 156 2.29 -10.00 10.49
C GLU A 156 1.04 -9.68 9.65
N TRP A 157 0.58 -10.61 8.83
CA TRP A 157 -0.66 -10.47 8.09
C TRP A 157 -1.87 -10.29 9.01
N ALA A 158 -1.91 -10.98 10.16
CA ALA A 158 -3.00 -10.84 11.11
C ALA A 158 -3.02 -9.43 11.73
N HIS A 159 -1.86 -8.87 12.07
CA HIS A 159 -1.74 -7.47 12.47
C HIS A 159 -2.25 -6.52 11.38
N LEU A 160 -1.80 -6.74 10.14
CA LEU A 160 -2.13 -5.89 9.00
C LEU A 160 -3.61 -5.94 8.65
N ARG A 161 -4.19 -7.14 8.51
CA ARG A 161 -5.53 -7.29 7.93
C ARG A 161 -6.64 -7.18 8.96
N TRP A 162 -6.44 -7.73 10.15
CA TRP A 162 -7.50 -7.85 11.16
C TRP A 162 -7.28 -6.98 12.39
N GLY A 163 -6.16 -6.25 12.48
CA GLY A 163 -5.92 -5.36 13.62
C GLY A 163 -5.84 -6.10 14.95
N VAL A 164 -5.32 -7.34 14.94
CA VAL A 164 -4.97 -8.05 16.16
C VAL A 164 -3.58 -7.64 16.63
N PHE A 165 -3.20 -8.04 17.84
CA PHE A 165 -1.92 -7.67 18.48
C PHE A 165 -1.27 -8.92 19.06
N ASN A 166 -0.03 -8.76 19.53
CA ASN A 166 0.74 -9.85 20.11
C ASN A 166 0.08 -10.39 21.37
N GLU A 167 0.11 -11.71 21.51
CA GLU A 167 -0.32 -12.45 22.70
C GLU A 167 0.87 -12.82 23.61
N TYR A 168 2.00 -12.11 23.44
CA TYR A 168 3.18 -12.07 24.31
C TYR A 168 3.53 -10.61 24.65
N SER A 169 4.40 -10.37 25.63
CA SER A 169 4.88 -9.03 25.98
C SER A 169 6.34 -9.03 26.40
N ASP A 170 7.16 -8.24 25.72
CA ASP A 170 8.56 -8.02 26.11
C ASP A 170 8.69 -7.12 27.35
N GLU A 171 7.74 -6.21 27.55
CA GLU A 171 7.69 -5.30 28.72
C GLU A 171 7.21 -6.02 29.98
N GLN A 172 6.24 -6.92 29.84
CA GLN A 172 5.66 -7.69 30.93
C GLN A 172 5.67 -9.19 30.60
N PRO A 173 6.86 -9.83 30.58
CA PRO A 173 6.98 -11.25 30.23
C PRO A 173 6.38 -12.19 31.29
N PHE A 174 6.16 -11.68 32.51
CA PHE A 174 5.50 -12.39 33.61
C PHE A 174 4.45 -11.51 34.26
N TYR A 175 3.45 -12.15 34.86
CA TYR A 175 2.38 -11.50 35.62
C TYR A 175 1.94 -12.38 36.79
N MET A 176 1.18 -11.81 37.72
CA MET A 176 0.59 -12.58 38.82
C MET A 176 -0.75 -13.15 38.35
N SER A 177 -0.89 -14.49 38.35
CA SER A 177 -2.15 -15.14 38.01
C SER A 177 -3.20 -14.94 39.11
N ASN A 178 -4.47 -15.20 38.79
CA ASN A 178 -5.56 -15.13 39.77
C ASN A 178 -5.40 -16.11 40.93
N ASP A 179 -4.66 -17.21 40.72
CA ASP A 179 -4.31 -18.19 41.77
C ASP A 179 -3.15 -17.72 42.66
N GLY A 180 -2.62 -16.52 42.44
CA GLY A 180 -1.56 -15.92 43.25
C GLY A 180 -0.16 -16.47 42.94
N ASN A 181 0.05 -17.07 41.77
CA ASN A 181 1.35 -17.55 41.33
C ASN A 181 1.88 -16.71 40.16
N PRO A 182 3.20 -16.44 40.10
CA PRO A 182 3.78 -15.78 38.94
C PRO A 182 3.73 -16.71 37.72
N GLU A 183 3.28 -16.19 36.59
CA GLU A 183 3.02 -16.93 35.36
C GLU A 183 3.61 -16.18 34.15
N ALA A 184 3.98 -16.90 33.08
CA ALA A 184 4.46 -16.27 31.85
C ALA A 184 3.30 -15.66 31.05
N THR A 185 3.52 -14.49 30.48
CA THR A 185 2.55 -13.82 29.60
C THR A 185 2.46 -14.57 28.27
N ARG A 186 1.40 -15.36 28.09
CA ARG A 186 1.12 -16.15 26.88
C ARG A 186 -0.36 -16.38 26.70
N CYS A 187 -0.79 -16.69 25.47
CA CYS A 187 -2.21 -16.94 25.22
C CYS A 187 -2.72 -18.22 25.88
N SER A 188 -2.09 -19.36 25.62
CA SER A 188 -2.48 -20.64 26.20
C SER A 188 -1.53 -21.05 27.32
N LEU A 189 -2.09 -21.39 28.48
CA LEU A 189 -1.33 -21.96 29.58
C LEU A 189 -0.80 -23.37 29.27
N ASP A 190 -1.38 -24.05 28.26
CA ASP A 190 -0.98 -25.38 27.79
C ASP A 190 0.29 -25.35 26.92
N ILE A 191 0.82 -24.15 26.59
CA ILE A 191 2.19 -24.02 26.11
C ILE A 191 3.13 -24.28 27.28
N LEU A 192 3.86 -25.39 27.21
CA LEU A 192 4.66 -25.90 28.31
C LEU A 192 6.07 -25.32 28.30
N GLY A 193 6.64 -25.19 29.48
CA GLY A 193 7.98 -24.68 29.64
C GLY A 193 8.39 -24.55 31.09
N SER A 194 9.62 -24.08 31.26
CA SER A 194 10.26 -23.94 32.55
C SER A 194 10.79 -22.53 32.77
N TYR A 195 10.57 -21.98 33.96
CA TYR A 195 11.13 -20.71 34.38
C TYR A 195 12.61 -20.86 34.75
N LYS A 196 13.50 -20.34 33.89
CA LYS A 196 14.95 -20.48 34.06
C LYS A 196 15.65 -19.12 34.02
N LYS A 197 16.74 -19.03 34.77
CA LYS A 197 17.68 -17.90 34.76
C LYS A 197 19.06 -18.41 34.43
N GLU A 198 19.69 -17.78 33.44
CA GLU A 198 21.08 -18.02 33.11
C GLU A 198 21.98 -17.35 34.15
N VAL A 199 22.92 -18.11 34.70
CA VAL A 199 23.91 -17.62 35.67
C VAL A 199 25.29 -18.00 35.17
N CYS A 200 26.13 -16.99 34.96
CA CYS A 200 27.50 -17.16 34.51
C CYS A 200 28.48 -16.96 35.67
N GLN A 201 29.42 -17.89 35.82
CA GLN A 201 30.59 -17.77 36.70
C GLN A 201 31.85 -17.90 35.84
N GLY A 202 32.59 -16.79 35.71
CA GLY A 202 33.68 -16.69 34.74
C GLY A 202 33.16 -16.88 33.31
N ASN A 203 33.74 -17.84 32.57
CA ASN A 203 33.35 -18.16 31.20
C ASN A 203 32.31 -19.30 31.08
N SER A 204 31.77 -19.80 32.20
CA SER A 204 30.79 -20.88 32.20
C SER A 204 29.42 -20.35 32.61
N CYS A 205 28.41 -20.55 31.76
CA CYS A 205 27.02 -20.20 32.01
C CYS A 205 26.20 -21.48 32.21
N SER A 206 25.27 -21.44 33.17
CA SER A 206 24.35 -22.53 33.44
C SER A 206 22.95 -21.99 33.70
N ASN A 207 21.93 -22.77 33.31
CA ASN A 207 20.54 -22.43 33.58
C ASN A 207 20.08 -23.09 34.88
N ARG A 208 19.54 -22.29 35.80
CA ARG A 208 18.86 -22.79 37.00
C ARG A 208 17.40 -22.36 37.04
N LEU A 209 16.60 -23.03 37.86
CA LEU A 209 15.22 -22.62 38.11
C LEU A 209 15.17 -21.21 38.72
N CYS A 210 14.17 -20.47 38.28
CA CYS A 210 13.82 -19.16 38.81
C CYS A 210 13.39 -19.25 40.27
N LYS A 211 13.84 -18.28 41.07
CA LYS A 211 13.32 -18.07 42.43
C LYS A 211 12.21 -17.05 42.40
N VAL A 212 11.22 -17.24 43.28
CA VAL A 212 10.20 -16.24 43.57
C VAL A 212 10.75 -15.31 44.66
N ASP A 213 10.74 -14.01 44.41
CA ASP A 213 11.11 -13.01 45.39
C ASP A 213 10.01 -12.89 46.45
N TRP A 214 10.35 -13.04 47.72
CA TRP A 214 9.38 -13.06 48.82
C TRP A 214 8.69 -11.70 49.06
N LYS A 215 9.27 -10.59 48.61
CA LYS A 215 8.69 -9.25 48.76
C LYS A 215 7.70 -8.94 47.63
N THR A 216 8.08 -9.24 46.39
CA THR A 216 7.25 -8.93 45.22
C THR A 216 6.30 -10.06 44.86
N GLN A 217 6.55 -11.28 45.36
CA GLN A 217 5.88 -12.52 44.96
C GLN A 217 6.02 -12.83 43.46
N MET A 218 6.98 -12.19 42.78
CA MET A 218 7.26 -12.37 41.35
C MET A 218 8.58 -13.13 41.15
N PHE A 219 8.82 -13.61 39.93
CA PHE A 219 10.13 -14.17 39.58
C PHE A 219 11.24 -13.13 39.71
N GLU A 220 12.42 -13.58 40.15
CA GLU A 220 13.61 -12.75 40.22
C GLU A 220 14.01 -12.16 38.85
N GLU A 221 14.68 -11.00 38.87
CA GLU A 221 15.16 -10.33 37.65
C GLU A 221 16.08 -11.26 36.82
N GLY A 222 15.92 -11.22 35.50
CA GLY A 222 16.68 -12.05 34.54
C GLY A 222 16.10 -13.45 34.32
N CYS A 223 14.96 -13.78 34.94
CA CYS A 223 14.20 -14.96 34.61
C CYS A 223 13.59 -14.92 33.21
N LYS A 224 13.52 -16.09 32.57
CA LYS A 224 12.91 -16.30 31.25
C LYS A 224 12.04 -17.56 31.29
N PHE A 225 10.94 -17.53 30.55
CA PHE A 225 10.16 -18.73 30.27
C PHE A 225 10.80 -19.45 29.09
N ILE A 226 11.37 -20.62 29.33
CA ILE A 226 12.03 -21.43 28.30
C ILE A 226 11.08 -22.56 27.93
N LEU A 227 10.66 -22.58 26.68
CA LEU A 227 9.75 -23.59 26.14
C LEU A 227 10.36 -24.99 26.26
N ASP A 228 9.51 -25.96 26.55
CA ASP A 228 9.88 -27.37 26.43
C ASP A 228 10.00 -27.73 24.94
N GLU A 229 10.88 -28.69 24.60
CA GLU A 229 11.14 -29.09 23.21
C GLU A 229 9.89 -29.65 22.52
N ASP A 230 9.12 -30.46 23.26
CA ASP A 230 7.87 -31.04 22.78
C ASP A 230 6.68 -30.15 23.20
N GLN A 231 5.90 -29.70 22.22
CA GLN A 231 4.67 -28.92 22.42
C GLN A 231 3.48 -29.63 21.78
N PHE A 232 2.32 -29.56 22.44
CA PHE A 232 1.06 -30.15 21.95
C PHE A 232 -0.02 -29.11 21.67
N GLU A 233 0.06 -27.96 22.34
CA GLU A 233 -0.86 -26.86 22.11
C GLU A 233 -0.71 -26.35 20.66
N THR A 234 -1.85 -26.10 20.03
CA THR A 234 -1.94 -25.68 18.62
C THR A 234 -2.13 -24.18 18.45
N ALA A 235 -2.45 -23.44 19.51
CA ALA A 235 -2.51 -21.98 19.51
C ALA A 235 -1.43 -21.35 20.40
N SER A 236 -0.88 -20.19 20.06
CA SER A 236 -1.37 -19.25 19.07
C SER A 236 -0.22 -18.75 18.21
N ILE A 237 -0.48 -18.62 16.90
CA ILE A 237 0.46 -17.96 15.97
C ILE A 237 0.79 -16.53 16.42
N MET A 238 -0.12 -15.86 17.16
CA MET A 238 0.11 -14.52 17.72
C MET A 238 0.93 -14.50 19.02
N TYR A 239 1.25 -15.67 19.58
CA TYR A 239 2.18 -15.82 20.69
C TYR A 239 3.61 -16.13 20.20
N GLN A 240 3.76 -17.18 19.38
CA GLN A 240 5.09 -17.63 18.95
C GLN A 240 4.99 -18.44 17.65
N SER A 241 5.47 -17.88 16.53
CA SER A 241 5.41 -18.51 15.20
C SER A 241 6.41 -19.67 15.00
N SER A 242 7.42 -19.77 15.88
CA SER A 242 8.49 -20.77 15.82
C SER A 242 8.12 -22.13 16.42
N ILE A 243 6.99 -22.26 17.12
CA ILE A 243 6.56 -23.53 17.71
C ILE A 243 5.89 -24.41 16.65
N ASP A 244 6.44 -25.59 16.39
CA ASP A 244 5.98 -26.46 15.28
C ASP A 244 4.50 -26.87 15.40
N SER A 245 4.03 -27.18 16.61
CA SER A 245 2.64 -27.56 16.89
C SER A 245 1.64 -26.42 16.68
N VAL A 246 2.08 -25.16 16.73
CA VAL A 246 1.21 -24.00 16.59
C VAL A 246 0.76 -23.84 15.13
N VAL A 247 -0.54 -24.09 14.91
CA VAL A 247 -1.19 -24.04 13.60
C VAL A 247 -2.52 -23.27 13.65
N GLU A 248 -2.88 -22.66 14.78
CA GLU A 248 -4.14 -21.95 14.99
C GLU A 248 -3.94 -20.57 15.63
N PHE A 249 -5.00 -19.75 15.59
CA PHE A 249 -5.14 -18.53 16.41
C PHE A 249 -5.79 -18.87 17.75
N CYS A 250 -5.47 -18.09 18.79
CA CYS A 250 -6.06 -18.28 20.10
C CYS A 250 -7.57 -18.02 20.11
N SER A 251 -8.31 -18.94 20.70
CA SER A 251 -9.78 -18.91 20.78
C SER A 251 -10.24 -18.75 22.23
N ALA A 252 -11.52 -18.45 22.44
CA ALA A 252 -12.10 -18.39 23.79
C ALA A 252 -11.88 -19.67 24.65
N HIS A 253 -11.52 -20.81 24.04
CA HIS A 253 -11.23 -22.04 24.79
C HIS A 253 -9.87 -22.04 25.49
N ASN A 254 -8.84 -21.54 24.82
CA ASN A 254 -7.45 -21.57 25.28
C ASN A 254 -6.88 -20.16 25.54
N HIS A 255 -7.73 -19.14 25.55
CA HIS A 255 -7.34 -17.76 25.76
C HIS A 255 -7.21 -17.42 27.23
N ASN A 256 -6.02 -16.97 27.62
CA ASN A 256 -5.70 -16.45 28.93
C ASN A 256 -6.04 -14.96 29.01
N VAL A 257 -7.22 -14.67 29.57
CA VAL A 257 -7.72 -13.30 29.76
C VAL A 257 -6.93 -12.49 30.77
N ASP A 258 -6.21 -13.16 31.69
CA ASP A 258 -5.48 -12.52 32.78
C ASP A 258 -4.09 -12.02 32.32
N ALA A 259 -3.53 -12.63 31.27
CA ALA A 259 -2.23 -12.27 30.75
C ALA A 259 -2.22 -10.80 30.27
N PRO A 260 -1.25 -9.97 30.67
CA PRO A 260 -1.22 -8.55 30.33
C PRO A 260 -0.63 -8.32 28.92
N THR A 261 -1.11 -9.08 27.92
CA THR A 261 -0.66 -8.97 26.53
C THR A 261 -1.12 -7.65 25.90
N PRO A 262 -0.40 -7.13 24.90
CA PRO A 262 -0.89 -6.03 24.06
C PRO A 262 -2.28 -6.32 23.48
N HIS A 263 -2.55 -7.56 23.05
CA HIS A 263 -3.88 -7.94 22.57
C HIS A 263 -4.97 -7.76 23.62
N ASN A 264 -4.80 -8.29 24.82
CA ASN A 264 -5.80 -8.18 25.89
C ASN A 264 -6.10 -6.73 26.23
N ARG A 265 -5.06 -5.90 26.33
CA ARG A 265 -5.18 -4.46 26.60
C ARG A 265 -5.95 -3.73 25.50
N MET A 266 -5.68 -4.04 24.24
CA MET A 266 -6.24 -3.31 23.10
C MET A 266 -7.61 -3.83 22.64
N CYS A 267 -7.89 -5.11 22.87
CA CYS A 267 -9.06 -5.82 22.34
C CYS A 267 -10.11 -6.18 23.40
N ASN A 268 -10.11 -5.49 24.54
CA ASN A 268 -11.05 -5.73 25.65
C ASN A 268 -11.06 -7.20 26.11
N LEU A 269 -9.86 -7.79 26.29
CA LEU A 269 -9.67 -9.17 26.77
C LEU A 269 -10.30 -10.26 25.88
N ARG A 270 -10.60 -9.92 24.62
CA ARG A 270 -11.07 -10.90 23.63
C ARG A 270 -9.90 -11.68 23.07
N SER A 271 -10.14 -12.90 22.62
CA SER A 271 -9.13 -13.67 21.91
C SER A 271 -8.92 -13.15 20.48
N THR A 272 -7.73 -13.41 19.93
CA THR A 272 -7.39 -13.06 18.53
C THR A 272 -8.39 -13.66 17.55
N TRP A 273 -8.77 -14.92 17.72
CA TRP A 273 -9.78 -15.57 16.87
C TRP A 273 -11.17 -14.93 16.95
N ASP A 274 -11.57 -14.40 18.10
CA ASP A 274 -12.86 -13.71 18.22
C ASP A 274 -12.88 -12.40 17.42
N VAL A 275 -11.76 -11.66 17.41
CA VAL A 275 -11.61 -10.45 16.58
C VAL A 275 -11.65 -10.82 15.09
N ILE A 276 -10.93 -11.88 14.68
CA ILE A 276 -10.89 -12.36 13.29
C ILE A 276 -12.28 -12.80 12.81
N LYS A 277 -13.02 -13.58 13.61
CA LYS A 277 -14.40 -14.01 13.28
C LYS A 277 -15.37 -12.83 13.10
N ASP A 278 -15.15 -11.73 13.80
CA ASP A 278 -15.99 -10.55 13.70
C ASP A 278 -15.67 -9.65 12.50
N SER A 279 -14.54 -9.89 11.82
CA SER A 279 -14.15 -9.15 10.63
C SER A 279 -15.14 -9.34 9.47
N ALA A 280 -15.17 -8.35 8.56
CA ALA A 280 -15.95 -8.44 7.33
C ALA A 280 -15.50 -9.63 6.45
N ASP A 281 -14.20 -9.95 6.47
CA ASP A 281 -13.63 -11.08 5.72
C ASP A 281 -14.30 -12.40 6.13
N PHE A 282 -14.44 -12.64 7.43
CA PHE A 282 -15.02 -13.88 7.97
C PHE A 282 -16.53 -13.93 7.80
N LYS A 283 -17.25 -12.85 8.11
CA LYS A 283 -18.71 -12.77 7.98
C LYS A 283 -19.21 -13.01 6.55
N ASN A 284 -18.41 -12.64 5.55
CA ASN A 284 -18.77 -12.75 4.14
C ASN A 284 -18.23 -14.02 3.46
N SER A 285 -17.59 -14.93 4.20
CA SER A 285 -16.94 -16.12 3.64
C SER A 285 -17.44 -17.42 4.27
N LYS A 286 -17.18 -18.55 3.61
CA LYS A 286 -17.49 -19.89 4.13
C LYS A 286 -16.30 -20.82 3.94
N PRO A 287 -16.10 -21.85 4.79
CA PRO A 287 -14.95 -22.74 4.66
C PRO A 287 -14.94 -23.48 3.32
N MET A 288 -13.76 -23.65 2.74
CA MET A 288 -13.57 -24.41 1.51
C MET A 288 -13.57 -25.92 1.78
N THR A 289 -14.09 -26.70 0.82
CA THR A 289 -14.12 -28.17 0.89
C THR A 289 -12.87 -28.84 0.29
N GLY A 290 -12.09 -28.11 -0.52
CA GLY A 290 -10.86 -28.59 -1.16
C GLY A 290 -9.61 -27.79 -0.74
N GLN A 291 -8.47 -28.13 -1.35
CA GLN A 291 -7.23 -27.37 -1.16
C GLN A 291 -7.28 -26.06 -1.97
N PRO A 292 -6.71 -24.96 -1.43
CA PRO A 292 -6.64 -23.72 -2.17
C PRO A 292 -5.64 -23.83 -3.34
N PRO A 293 -5.83 -23.08 -4.43
CA PRO A 293 -4.83 -22.97 -5.47
C PRO A 293 -3.58 -22.27 -4.93
N LYS A 294 -2.42 -22.55 -5.54
CA LYS A 294 -1.19 -21.82 -5.22
C LYS A 294 -1.32 -20.33 -5.62
N PRO A 295 -0.71 -19.41 -4.85
CA PRO A 295 -0.63 -18.01 -5.23
C PRO A 295 -0.08 -17.81 -6.65
N VAL A 296 -0.70 -16.90 -7.39
CA VAL A 296 -0.24 -16.43 -8.70
C VAL A 296 0.49 -15.10 -8.51
N PHE A 297 1.68 -15.00 -9.11
CA PHE A 297 2.55 -13.84 -8.97
C PHE A 297 2.63 -13.03 -10.26
N SER A 298 2.43 -11.72 -10.16
CA SER A 298 2.78 -10.77 -11.22
C SER A 298 4.04 -10.00 -10.84
N LEU A 299 5.05 -10.01 -11.70
CA LEU A 299 6.28 -9.24 -11.52
C LEU A 299 6.11 -7.90 -12.21
N LEU A 300 6.03 -6.84 -11.41
CA LEU A 300 5.77 -5.49 -11.90
C LEU A 300 7.00 -4.63 -11.72
N LYS A 301 7.44 -3.97 -12.78
CA LYS A 301 8.50 -2.98 -12.73
C LYS A 301 7.92 -1.64 -12.29
N SER A 302 8.43 -1.10 -11.19
CA SER A 302 8.24 0.30 -10.80
C SER A 302 8.78 1.16 -11.94
N ILE A 303 7.89 1.97 -12.54
CA ILE A 303 8.31 2.95 -13.53
C ILE A 303 8.50 4.29 -12.87
N ILE A 304 9.58 4.95 -13.26
CA ILE A 304 9.70 6.38 -13.04
C ILE A 304 8.60 7.05 -13.87
N ARG A 305 7.63 7.69 -13.20
CA ARG A 305 6.52 8.36 -13.89
C ARG A 305 7.05 9.42 -14.84
N ARG A 306 6.52 9.45 -16.06
CA ARG A 306 6.83 10.42 -17.10
C ARG A 306 5.58 11.21 -17.38
N VAL A 307 5.50 12.41 -16.81
CA VAL A 307 4.30 13.24 -16.85
C VAL A 307 4.55 14.50 -17.65
N CYS A 308 3.60 14.89 -18.51
CA CYS A 308 3.59 16.21 -19.13
C CYS A 308 2.31 16.97 -18.74
N LEU A 309 2.47 18.10 -18.06
CA LEU A 309 1.37 19.02 -17.80
C LEU A 309 1.05 19.79 -19.08
N VAL A 310 -0.22 19.77 -19.51
CA VAL A 310 -0.70 20.50 -20.69
C VAL A 310 -1.75 21.50 -20.22
N LEU A 311 -1.38 22.77 -20.22
CA LEU A 311 -2.12 23.84 -19.55
C LEU A 311 -2.75 24.79 -20.57
N ASP A 312 -4.06 24.91 -20.51
CA ASP A 312 -4.82 25.84 -21.34
C ASP A 312 -4.69 27.28 -20.84
N LYS A 313 -4.16 28.16 -21.69
CA LYS A 313 -4.09 29.60 -21.44
C LYS A 313 -4.85 30.41 -22.50
N SER A 314 -5.82 29.80 -23.17
CA SER A 314 -6.71 30.44 -24.13
C SER A 314 -7.53 31.57 -23.50
N GLY A 315 -8.15 32.43 -24.31
CA GLY A 315 -8.92 33.58 -23.83
C GLY A 315 -10.11 33.22 -22.93
N SER A 316 -10.69 32.03 -23.08
CA SER A 316 -11.82 31.54 -22.27
C SER A 316 -11.38 31.14 -20.85
N MET A 317 -10.09 30.91 -20.62
CA MET A 317 -9.49 30.63 -19.31
C MET A 317 -9.32 31.88 -18.43
N ASP A 318 -10.18 32.89 -18.58
CA ASP A 318 -10.05 34.17 -17.87
C ASP A 318 -9.94 34.01 -16.34
N LYS A 319 -9.23 34.97 -15.72
CA LYS A 319 -8.94 35.15 -14.29
C LYS A 319 -9.16 33.94 -13.38
N ASP A 320 -10.41 33.64 -13.05
CA ASP A 320 -10.78 32.63 -12.07
C ASP A 320 -10.49 31.19 -12.55
N ARG A 321 -10.67 30.90 -13.85
CA ARG A 321 -10.33 29.61 -14.44
C ARG A 321 -8.81 29.39 -14.48
N LEU A 322 -8.04 30.38 -14.94
CA LEU A 322 -6.57 30.35 -14.91
C LEU A 322 -6.03 30.16 -13.49
N ASN A 323 -6.60 30.87 -12.50
CA ASN A 323 -6.18 30.74 -11.11
C ASN A 323 -6.45 29.33 -10.57
N ARG A 324 -7.62 28.75 -10.84
CA ARG A 324 -7.92 27.36 -10.46
C ARG A 324 -6.99 26.36 -11.13
N MET A 325 -6.72 26.53 -12.43
CA MET A 325 -5.76 25.71 -13.14
C MET A 325 -4.39 25.74 -12.47
N ASN A 326 -3.87 26.95 -12.21
CA ASN A 326 -2.57 27.14 -11.60
C ASN A 326 -2.52 26.57 -10.18
N GLN A 327 -3.60 26.65 -9.41
CA GLN A 327 -3.69 26.02 -8.09
C GLN A 327 -3.63 24.49 -8.19
N ALA A 328 -4.39 23.88 -9.12
CA ALA A 328 -4.37 22.44 -9.35
C ALA A 328 -2.98 21.96 -9.81
N ALA A 329 -2.38 22.64 -10.78
CA ALA A 329 -1.03 22.33 -11.27
C ALA A 329 0.02 22.48 -10.15
N LYS A 330 -0.05 23.55 -9.36
CA LYS A 330 0.85 23.75 -8.22
C LYS A 330 0.70 22.66 -7.16
N LEU A 331 -0.53 22.28 -6.82
CA LEU A 331 -0.77 21.20 -5.86
C LEU A 331 -0.26 19.86 -6.40
N PHE A 332 -0.51 19.55 -7.67
CA PHE A 332 0.01 18.36 -8.32
C PHE A 332 1.55 18.30 -8.26
N LEU A 333 2.20 19.40 -8.61
CA LEU A 333 3.66 19.52 -8.57
C LEU A 333 4.24 19.45 -7.16
N LEU A 334 3.54 19.93 -6.12
CA LEU A 334 4.07 19.95 -4.74
C LEU A 334 3.73 18.68 -3.94
N GLN A 335 2.55 18.10 -4.16
CA GLN A 335 1.97 17.11 -3.23
C GLN A 335 1.74 15.74 -3.87
N ILE A 336 1.58 15.67 -5.20
CA ILE A 336 1.16 14.44 -5.88
C ILE A 336 2.34 13.77 -6.58
N ILE A 337 3.14 14.53 -7.32
CA ILE A 337 4.29 13.96 -8.05
C ILE A 337 5.35 13.44 -7.09
N GLU A 338 5.73 12.17 -7.24
CA GLU A 338 6.80 11.56 -6.45
C GLU A 338 8.19 12.00 -6.90
N LYS A 339 9.12 12.03 -5.95
CA LYS A 339 10.56 12.19 -6.24
C LYS A 339 11.01 11.07 -7.17
N GLY A 340 11.90 11.39 -8.11
CA GLY A 340 12.38 10.52 -9.18
C GLY A 340 11.63 10.71 -10.49
N SER A 341 10.35 11.13 -10.45
CA SER A 341 9.51 11.32 -11.65
C SER A 341 10.06 12.37 -12.61
N TRP A 342 9.77 12.21 -13.90
CA TRP A 342 10.07 13.20 -14.93
C TRP A 342 8.84 14.03 -15.24
N VAL A 343 8.97 15.36 -15.18
CA VAL A 343 7.87 16.29 -15.43
C VAL A 343 8.21 17.30 -16.50
N GLY A 344 7.39 17.37 -17.54
CA GLY A 344 7.39 18.40 -18.55
C GLY A 344 6.20 19.34 -18.40
N MET A 345 6.27 20.51 -19.04
CA MET A 345 5.17 21.48 -19.05
C MET A 345 5.01 22.09 -20.43
N VAL A 346 3.79 22.03 -20.94
CA VAL A 346 3.33 22.65 -22.17
C VAL A 346 2.20 23.60 -21.82
N VAL A 347 2.22 24.77 -22.42
CA VAL A 347 1.06 25.69 -22.39
C VAL A 347 0.54 25.85 -23.80
N PHE A 348 -0.76 26.03 -23.96
CA PHE A 348 -1.35 26.23 -25.28
C PHE A 348 -2.45 27.29 -25.29
N ASP A 349 -2.59 27.93 -26.45
CA ASP A 349 -3.69 28.79 -26.86
C ASP A 349 -4.08 28.39 -28.30
N SER A 350 -4.03 29.30 -29.27
CA SER A 350 -4.02 28.98 -30.71
C SER A 350 -2.82 28.13 -31.13
N LYS A 351 -1.72 28.15 -30.38
CA LYS A 351 -0.52 27.33 -30.59
C LYS A 351 -0.04 26.75 -29.25
N ALA A 352 0.75 25.68 -29.32
CA ALA A 352 1.37 25.10 -28.14
C ALA A 352 2.85 25.47 -28.02
N VAL A 353 3.31 25.67 -26.79
CA VAL A 353 4.70 25.98 -26.45
C VAL A 353 5.15 25.06 -25.32
N ILE A 354 6.27 24.37 -25.53
CA ILE A 354 6.94 23.60 -24.49
C ILE A 354 7.63 24.60 -23.54
N GLN A 355 7.00 24.89 -22.40
CA GLN A 355 7.56 25.78 -21.37
C GLN A 355 8.74 25.14 -20.64
N ASN A 356 8.68 23.81 -20.48
CA ASN A 356 9.75 23.04 -19.89
C ASN A 356 9.81 21.66 -20.53
N ALA A 357 10.99 21.28 -21.00
CA ALA A 357 11.28 19.89 -21.31
C ALA A 357 11.16 19.03 -20.04
N LEU A 358 11.11 17.71 -20.18
CA LEU A 358 11.02 16.83 -19.01
C LEU A 358 12.28 16.97 -18.15
N ILE A 359 12.10 17.40 -16.90
CA ILE A 359 13.13 17.41 -15.86
C ILE A 359 12.80 16.38 -14.79
N GLN A 360 13.82 15.81 -14.17
CA GLN A 360 13.63 14.88 -13.08
C GLN A 360 13.38 15.64 -11.79
N ILE A 361 12.37 15.23 -11.02
CA ILE A 361 12.07 15.81 -9.71
C ILE A 361 12.92 15.13 -8.67
N VAL A 362 14.06 15.72 -8.31
CA VAL A 362 14.95 15.17 -7.26
C VAL A 362 14.95 16.02 -5.99
N SER A 363 14.43 17.24 -6.08
CA SER A 363 14.39 18.25 -5.02
C SER A 363 13.13 19.13 -5.07
N GLU A 364 12.89 19.88 -3.99
CA GLU A 364 11.83 20.91 -3.97
C GLU A 364 12.14 22.09 -4.91
N ASP A 365 13.42 22.35 -5.21
CA ASP A 365 13.82 23.40 -6.14
C ASP A 365 13.38 23.08 -7.58
N ASP A 366 13.41 21.82 -7.99
CA ASP A 366 12.90 21.37 -9.29
C ASP A 366 11.39 21.65 -9.40
N ARG A 367 10.64 21.39 -8.32
CA ARG A 367 9.20 21.68 -8.25
C ARG A 367 8.94 23.19 -8.33
N ASN A 368 9.70 23.98 -7.57
CA ASN A 368 9.60 25.44 -7.57
C ASN A 368 9.95 26.05 -8.93
N GLN A 369 10.90 25.46 -9.66
CA GLN A 369 11.23 25.87 -11.03
C GLN A 369 10.04 25.69 -11.98
N LEU A 370 9.34 24.57 -11.91
CA LEU A 370 8.13 24.33 -12.71
C LEU A 370 6.99 25.27 -12.32
N ILE A 371 6.77 25.50 -11.03
CA ILE A 371 5.70 26.40 -10.54
C ILE A 371 5.90 27.83 -11.05
N LYS A 372 7.14 28.32 -11.12
CA LYS A 372 7.45 29.65 -11.67
C LYS A 372 7.12 29.79 -13.16
N LYS A 373 6.94 28.68 -13.89
CA LYS A 373 6.62 28.65 -15.32
C LYS A 373 5.12 28.52 -15.61
N LEU A 374 4.28 28.47 -14.58
CA LEU A 374 2.82 28.46 -14.76
C LEU A 374 2.36 29.75 -15.48
N PRO A 375 1.35 29.65 -16.36
CA PRO A 375 0.89 30.79 -17.15
C PRO A 375 0.27 31.88 -16.25
N SER A 376 0.67 33.13 -16.48
CA SER A 376 0.19 34.30 -15.71
C SER A 376 -0.96 35.04 -16.37
N THR A 377 -1.14 34.88 -17.69
CA THR A 377 -2.18 35.54 -18.47
C THR A 377 -2.87 34.55 -19.41
N ALA A 378 -4.17 34.77 -19.59
CA ALA A 378 -5.01 34.06 -20.54
C ALA A 378 -5.21 34.93 -21.79
N GLY A 379 -5.20 34.32 -22.97
CA GLY A 379 -5.41 35.02 -24.24
C GLY A 379 -5.14 34.14 -25.46
N GLY A 380 -5.69 34.55 -26.60
CA GLY A 380 -5.64 33.78 -27.85
C GLY A 380 -6.83 32.84 -28.00
N GLY A 381 -6.83 32.06 -29.10
CA GLY A 381 -7.82 30.99 -29.32
C GLY A 381 -7.46 29.72 -28.55
N THR A 382 -8.05 28.60 -28.96
CA THR A 382 -7.92 27.30 -28.29
C THR A 382 -7.54 26.22 -29.29
N SER A 383 -6.54 25.39 -28.95
CA SER A 383 -6.12 24.22 -29.74
C SER A 383 -5.54 23.14 -28.84
N ILE A 384 -6.40 22.29 -28.30
CA ILE A 384 -6.06 21.19 -27.39
C ILE A 384 -5.12 20.20 -28.08
N CYS A 385 -5.41 19.82 -29.33
CA CYS A 385 -4.56 18.88 -30.06
C CYS A 385 -3.15 19.44 -30.32
N SER A 386 -2.98 20.75 -30.44
CA SER A 386 -1.64 21.35 -30.49
C SER A 386 -0.89 21.11 -29.17
N GLY A 387 -1.57 21.29 -28.03
CA GLY A 387 -1.03 21.00 -26.70
C GLY A 387 -0.61 19.54 -26.54
N VAL A 388 -1.50 18.60 -26.92
CA VAL A 388 -1.24 17.16 -26.85
C VAL A 388 -0.05 16.75 -27.72
N ARG A 389 0.02 17.22 -28.97
CA ARG A 389 1.16 16.95 -29.87
C ARG A 389 2.47 17.50 -29.34
N ALA A 390 2.45 18.72 -28.79
CA ALA A 390 3.63 19.31 -28.15
C ALA A 390 4.07 18.53 -26.90
N ALA A 391 3.12 17.95 -26.15
CA ALA A 391 3.43 17.07 -25.03
C ALA A 391 4.11 15.78 -25.50
N PHE A 392 3.61 15.14 -26.56
CA PHE A 392 4.28 13.99 -27.18
C PHE A 392 5.69 14.35 -27.64
N GLN A 393 5.88 15.52 -28.24
CA GLN A 393 7.19 15.99 -28.65
C GLN A 393 8.12 16.20 -27.44
N ALA A 394 7.64 16.84 -26.37
CA ALA A 394 8.42 17.06 -25.15
C ALA A 394 8.85 15.73 -24.51
N ILE A 395 7.95 14.75 -24.44
CA ILE A 395 8.25 13.39 -23.95
C ILE A 395 9.28 12.72 -24.87
N LYS A 396 9.08 12.78 -26.20
CA LYS A 396 9.97 12.17 -27.20
C LYS A 396 11.37 12.77 -27.24
N GLN A 397 11.53 14.02 -26.82
CA GLN A 397 12.84 14.66 -26.69
C GLN A 397 13.71 13.99 -25.61
N LYS A 398 13.09 13.43 -24.57
CA LYS A 398 13.79 12.80 -23.45
C LYS A 398 13.75 11.27 -23.49
N PHE A 399 12.65 10.70 -23.96
CA PHE A 399 12.41 9.26 -24.04
C PHE A 399 12.12 8.87 -25.49
N GLN A 400 12.60 7.72 -25.95
CA GLN A 400 12.39 7.30 -27.35
C GLN A 400 10.92 6.98 -27.69
N THR A 401 10.06 6.83 -26.68
CA THR A 401 8.64 6.49 -26.81
C THR A 401 7.76 7.28 -25.84
N THR A 402 6.52 7.53 -26.25
CA THR A 402 5.43 8.06 -25.41
C THR A 402 4.68 6.98 -24.64
N ASP A 403 4.89 5.71 -24.99
CA ASP A 403 4.19 4.58 -24.39
C ASP A 403 4.46 4.53 -22.88
N GLY A 404 3.41 4.38 -22.08
CA GLY A 404 3.46 4.38 -20.61
C GLY A 404 3.75 5.74 -19.97
N SER A 405 3.67 6.83 -20.73
CA SER A 405 3.73 8.21 -20.21
C SER A 405 2.32 8.73 -19.90
N GLU A 406 2.24 9.80 -19.12
CA GLU A 406 0.99 10.42 -18.68
C GLU A 406 0.94 11.88 -19.14
N ILE A 407 -0.20 12.31 -19.65
CA ILE A 407 -0.51 13.69 -19.96
C ILE A 407 -1.61 14.13 -19.00
N VAL A 408 -1.40 15.24 -18.30
CA VAL A 408 -2.45 15.86 -17.48
C VAL A 408 -2.87 17.15 -18.17
N LEU A 409 -4.02 17.08 -18.83
CA LEU A 409 -4.62 18.17 -19.59
C LEU A 409 -5.58 18.96 -18.70
N LEU A 410 -5.29 20.24 -18.46
CA LEU A 410 -6.15 21.15 -17.73
C LEU A 410 -6.69 22.21 -18.71
N THR A 411 -8.00 22.22 -18.92
CA THR A 411 -8.68 23.07 -19.92
C THR A 411 -10.12 23.33 -19.50
N ASP A 412 -10.76 24.36 -20.04
CA ASP A 412 -12.21 24.54 -19.95
C ASP A 412 -12.98 23.73 -21.01
N GLY A 413 -12.27 23.10 -21.95
CA GLY A 413 -12.80 22.15 -22.91
C GLY A 413 -13.53 22.79 -24.09
N GLU A 414 -13.42 24.11 -24.28
CA GLU A 414 -14.10 24.84 -25.35
C GLU A 414 -13.31 24.78 -26.67
N ASP A 415 -13.14 23.57 -27.22
CA ASP A 415 -12.47 23.31 -28.51
C ASP A 415 -13.27 22.29 -29.36
N SER A 416 -13.68 22.69 -30.56
CA SER A 416 -14.45 21.85 -31.48
C SER A 416 -13.58 20.94 -32.36
N THR A 417 -12.25 20.96 -32.21
CA THR A 417 -11.29 20.27 -33.09
C THR A 417 -10.55 19.10 -32.42
N ILE A 418 -10.99 18.72 -31.22
CA ILE A 418 -10.35 17.68 -30.37
C ILE A 418 -10.27 16.32 -31.08
N SER A 419 -11.28 15.96 -31.87
CA SER A 419 -11.31 14.67 -32.58
C SER A 419 -10.17 14.49 -33.58
N SER A 420 -9.52 15.58 -34.01
CA SER A 420 -8.43 15.56 -35.00
C SER A 420 -7.15 14.86 -34.51
N CYS A 421 -6.99 14.62 -33.20
CA CYS A 421 -5.83 13.93 -32.66
C CYS A 421 -6.15 12.59 -31.98
N PHE A 422 -7.38 12.05 -32.08
CA PHE A 422 -7.75 10.79 -31.42
C PHE A 422 -6.90 9.60 -31.89
N GLU A 423 -6.64 9.45 -33.18
CA GLU A 423 -5.80 8.37 -33.69
C GLU A 423 -4.35 8.50 -33.22
N GLU A 424 -3.82 9.72 -33.16
CA GLU A 424 -2.47 9.97 -32.63
C GLU A 424 -2.39 9.61 -31.14
N VAL A 425 -3.43 9.94 -30.36
CA VAL A 425 -3.54 9.58 -28.95
C VAL A 425 -3.58 8.07 -28.77
N LYS A 426 -4.42 7.36 -29.54
CA LYS A 426 -4.55 5.90 -29.51
C LYS A 426 -3.22 5.20 -29.82
N GLN A 427 -2.49 5.69 -30.82
CA GLN A 427 -1.21 5.13 -31.23
C GLN A 427 -0.04 5.50 -30.29
N SER A 428 -0.21 6.53 -29.45
CA SER A 428 0.88 7.03 -28.61
C SER A 428 1.25 6.13 -27.43
N GLY A 429 0.33 5.28 -26.96
CA GLY A 429 0.46 4.51 -25.72
C GLY A 429 0.48 5.37 -24.44
N ALA A 430 0.28 6.69 -24.55
CA ALA A 430 0.20 7.58 -23.40
C ALA A 430 -1.24 7.62 -22.85
N THR A 431 -1.36 7.77 -21.53
CA THR A 431 -2.67 8.03 -20.89
C THR A 431 -2.90 9.52 -20.74
N ILE A 432 -4.10 9.98 -21.08
CA ILE A 432 -4.49 11.39 -20.95
C ILE A 432 -5.52 11.55 -19.83
N HIS A 433 -5.10 12.19 -18.73
CA HIS A 433 -5.96 12.64 -17.65
C HIS A 433 -6.49 14.03 -17.99
N THR A 434 -7.81 14.21 -17.99
CA THR A 434 -8.44 15.49 -18.27
C THR A 434 -9.04 16.10 -17.00
N VAL A 435 -8.85 17.41 -16.82
CA VAL A 435 -9.46 18.20 -15.74
C VAL A 435 -10.23 19.35 -16.39
N ALA A 436 -11.55 19.27 -16.33
CA ALA A 436 -12.44 20.28 -16.88
C ALA A 436 -12.63 21.44 -15.89
N LEU A 437 -12.35 22.67 -16.34
CA LEU A 437 -12.43 23.89 -15.52
C LEU A 437 -13.60 24.82 -15.91
N GLY A 438 -14.47 24.36 -16.82
CA GLY A 438 -15.67 25.05 -17.29
C GLY A 438 -16.87 24.10 -17.40
N ALA A 439 -18.08 24.67 -17.30
CA ALA A 439 -19.35 23.92 -17.42
C ALA A 439 -19.71 23.54 -18.87
N SER A 440 -19.00 24.11 -19.85
CA SER A 440 -19.26 23.97 -21.29
C SER A 440 -18.23 23.08 -21.99
N ALA A 441 -17.54 22.20 -21.26
CA ALA A 441 -16.55 21.31 -21.85
C ALA A 441 -17.17 20.44 -22.95
N ALA A 442 -16.49 20.35 -24.10
CA ALA A 442 -16.89 19.50 -25.20
C ALA A 442 -16.95 18.03 -24.77
N LYS A 443 -17.93 17.26 -25.29
CA LYS A 443 -18.09 15.83 -24.96
C LYS A 443 -16.86 15.01 -25.39
N GLU A 444 -16.20 15.48 -26.43
CA GLU A 444 -14.99 14.94 -27.01
C GLU A 444 -13.79 15.01 -26.04
N LEU A 445 -13.84 15.88 -25.01
CA LEU A 445 -12.84 15.91 -23.94
C LEU A 445 -12.90 14.64 -23.08
N GLU A 446 -14.10 14.13 -22.81
CA GLU A 446 -14.27 12.88 -22.05
C GLU A 446 -13.72 11.69 -22.85
N GLN A 447 -13.87 11.72 -24.18
CA GLN A 447 -13.37 10.69 -25.08
C GLN A 447 -11.84 10.60 -25.08
N LEU A 448 -11.10 11.71 -24.88
CA LEU A 448 -9.64 11.65 -24.75
C LEU A 448 -9.17 10.78 -23.57
N SER A 449 -9.94 10.76 -22.47
CA SER A 449 -9.64 9.92 -21.31
C SER A 449 -10.11 8.48 -21.48
N VAL A 450 -11.17 8.25 -22.28
CA VAL A 450 -11.73 6.90 -22.56
C VAL A 450 -10.95 6.16 -23.67
N CYS A 451 -10.40 6.87 -24.65
CA CYS A 451 -9.56 6.31 -25.72
C CYS A 451 -8.19 5.79 -25.24
N ASP A 452 -7.95 5.77 -23.92
CA ASP A 452 -6.78 5.17 -23.30
C ASP A 452 -6.72 3.66 -23.62
N PRO A 453 -5.64 3.16 -24.27
CA PRO A 453 -5.46 1.73 -24.54
C PRO A 453 -5.42 0.85 -23.29
N ARG A 454 -5.40 1.43 -22.07
CA ARG A 454 -5.43 0.73 -20.79
C ARG A 454 -6.83 0.57 -20.17
N GLY A 455 -7.91 1.00 -20.84
CA GLY A 455 -9.30 0.72 -20.44
C GLY A 455 -9.74 1.41 -19.14
N ARG A 456 -9.32 2.67 -18.95
CA ARG A 456 -9.62 3.45 -17.73
C ARG A 456 -10.88 4.31 -17.97
N GLU A 457 -11.97 4.02 -17.27
CA GLU A 457 -13.04 5.01 -17.05
C GLU A 457 -12.57 6.01 -16.00
N ASP A 458 -11.70 6.95 -16.37
CA ASP A 458 -11.43 8.11 -15.51
C ASP A 458 -12.61 9.08 -15.63
N LYS A 459 -13.33 9.27 -14.52
CA LYS A 459 -14.45 10.23 -14.43
C LYS A 459 -13.93 11.64 -14.72
N VAL A 460 -14.55 12.32 -15.68
CA VAL A 460 -14.40 13.76 -15.86
C VAL A 460 -14.83 14.43 -14.57
N PHE A 461 -13.88 15.05 -13.88
CA PHE A 461 -14.18 15.81 -12.68
C PHE A 461 -14.78 17.15 -13.11
N ASN A 462 -16.10 17.26 -13.00
CA ASN A 462 -16.83 18.52 -13.19
C ASN A 462 -17.10 19.14 -11.81
N PRO A 463 -16.36 20.18 -11.38
CA PRO A 463 -16.63 20.85 -10.12
C PRO A 463 -17.82 21.81 -10.30
N HIS A 464 -19.03 21.28 -10.43
CA HIS A 464 -20.25 22.10 -10.37
C HIS A 464 -20.49 22.54 -8.91
N PHE A 465 -19.99 23.73 -8.59
CA PHE A 465 -20.28 24.47 -7.36
C PHE A 465 -21.62 25.21 -7.47
N THR A 466 -22.75 24.50 -7.52
CA THR A 466 -24.09 25.08 -7.33
C THR A 466 -25.04 24.03 -6.77
N ASP A 467 -25.84 24.42 -5.79
CA ASP A 467 -26.90 23.62 -5.17
C ASP A 467 -27.86 23.01 -6.21
N GLU A 468 -28.36 21.82 -5.85
CA GLU A 468 -29.45 21.04 -6.46
C GLU A 468 -29.22 20.33 -7.83
N GLN A 469 -29.47 19.01 -7.77
CA GLN A 469 -29.62 18.01 -8.85
C GLN A 469 -28.35 17.40 -9.46
N THR A 470 -27.79 16.43 -8.73
CA THR A 470 -26.90 15.40 -9.29
C THR A 470 -27.74 14.30 -9.95
N GLU A 471 -28.03 14.42 -11.25
CA GLU A 471 -28.35 13.24 -12.06
C GLU A 471 -27.05 12.68 -12.65
N ALA A 472 -26.63 11.54 -12.14
CA ALA A 472 -25.61 10.71 -12.76
C ALA A 472 -26.16 10.19 -14.10
N ARG A 473 -25.79 10.82 -15.21
CA ARG A 473 -26.04 10.25 -16.54
C ARG A 473 -25.05 9.11 -16.79
N LYS A 474 -25.51 7.87 -16.61
CA LYS A 474 -24.89 6.72 -17.26
C LYS A 474 -24.97 6.94 -18.77
N SER A 475 -23.82 6.87 -19.43
CA SER A 475 -23.75 6.64 -20.88
C SER A 475 -24.34 5.26 -21.15
N ASN A 476 -25.65 5.19 -21.40
CA ASN A 476 -26.24 4.13 -22.20
C ASN A 476 -26.07 4.57 -23.65
N ASN A 477 -24.94 4.24 -24.27
CA ASN A 477 -24.95 3.95 -25.69
C ASN A 477 -23.81 3.01 -26.06
N ASN A 478 -24.24 1.81 -26.39
CA ASN A 478 -23.46 0.72 -26.94
C ASN A 478 -23.36 0.91 -28.47
N ASP A 479 -22.89 2.08 -28.90
CA ASP A 479 -22.59 2.36 -30.30
C ASP A 479 -21.09 2.60 -30.41
N GLY A 480 -20.42 1.69 -31.13
CA GLY A 480 -18.98 1.67 -31.27
C GLY A 480 -18.42 3.01 -31.72
N VAL A 481 -17.76 3.70 -30.79
CA VAL A 481 -16.78 4.73 -31.09
C VAL A 481 -15.59 4.43 -30.17
N CYS A 482 -14.55 3.89 -30.84
CA CYS A 482 -13.25 3.36 -30.38
C CYS A 482 -13.10 1.85 -30.17
#